data_AF-A0A1I5BSU6-F1
#
_entry.id   AF-A0A1I5BSU6-F1
#
_cell.length_a   1.000
_cell.length_b   1.000
_cell.length_c   1.000
_cell.angle_alpha   90.00
_cell.angle_beta   90.00
_cell.angle_gamma   90.00
#
_symmetry.space_group_name_H-M   'P 1'
#
loop_
_entity.id
_entity.type
_entity.pdbx_description
1 polymer ?
#
loop_
_entity_poly.entity_id
_entity_poly.type
_entity_poly.pdbx_seq_one_letter_code
_entity_poly.pdbx_strand_id
1 'polypeptide(L)' 'MGVYQVNEDLPTVIAENNLTLAPDLTIKVLMLSDGNRTIPEVEMQRACEWLGVNLSTLQAMTLTNQRRGGDEFF' A
#
# COMPACT_ATOMS: atom_id res chain seq x y z
N MET A 1 38.98 -9.05 -0.22
CA MET A 1 38.11 -8.34 0.75
C MET A 1 36.95 -7.78 -0.05
N GLY A 2 35.79 -8.45 -0.02
CA GLY A 2 34.63 -8.05 -0.81
C GLY A 2 34.07 -6.73 -0.30
N VAL A 3 33.85 -5.78 -1.21
CA VAL A 3 33.15 -4.54 -0.92
C VAL A 3 31.67 -4.87 -0.78
N TYR A 4 31.14 -4.79 0.44
CA TYR A 4 29.70 -4.84 0.64
C TYR A 4 29.12 -3.53 0.12
N GLN A 5 28.37 -3.58 -0.97
CA GLN A 5 27.54 -2.45 -1.39
C GLN A 5 26.53 -2.18 -0.26
N VAL A 6 26.69 -1.05 0.41
CA VAL A 6 25.63 -0.45 1.21
C VAL A 6 24.49 -0.20 0.22
N ASN A 7 23.44 -1.03 0.29
CA ASN A 7 22.21 -0.74 -0.42
C ASN A 7 21.62 0.47 0.28
N GLU A 8 21.75 1.64 -0.34
CA GLU A 8 21.17 2.89 0.10
C GLU A 8 19.66 2.66 0.36
N ASP A 9 19.33 2.67 1.65
CA ASP A 9 18.03 2.95 2.25
C ASP A 9 16.80 2.29 1.59
N LEU A 10 16.85 0.98 1.35
CA LEU A 10 15.61 0.25 1.13
C LEU A 10 14.76 0.33 2.41
N PRO A 11 13.53 0.90 2.33
CA PRO A 11 12.71 1.09 3.50
C PRO A 11 12.45 -0.26 4.17
N THR A 12 13.03 -0.43 5.35
CA THR A 12 12.91 -1.67 6.12
C THR A 12 11.55 -1.71 6.80
N VAL A 13 10.94 -2.89 6.87
CA VAL A 13 9.69 -3.07 7.61
C VAL A 13 10.01 -3.05 9.11
N ILE A 14 9.46 -2.08 9.83
CA ILE A 14 9.69 -1.90 11.28
C ILE A 14 8.53 -2.40 12.13
N ALA A 15 7.33 -2.52 11.55
CA ALA A 15 6.18 -3.08 12.24
C ALA A 15 5.19 -3.69 11.25
N GLU A 16 4.45 -4.68 11.73
CA GLU A 16 3.37 -5.33 11.00
C GLU A 16 2.08 -5.17 11.80
N ASN A 17 0.99 -4.80 11.14
CA ASN A 17 -0.32 -4.69 11.75
C ASN A 17 -1.34 -5.47 10.92
N ASN A 18 -2.19 -6.28 11.56
CA ASN A 18 -3.27 -6.99 10.89
C ASN A 18 -4.56 -6.22 11.12
N LEU A 19 -5.20 -5.79 10.03
CA LEU A 19 -6.42 -4.99 10.06
C LEU A 19 -7.55 -5.77 9.41
N THR A 20 -8.61 -6.03 10.18
CA THR A 20 -9.82 -6.70 9.70
C THR A 20 -10.77 -5.65 9.10
N LEU A 21 -10.94 -5.68 7.78
CA LEU A 21 -11.82 -4.77 7.04
C LEU A 21 -13.27 -5.26 7.01
N ALA A 22 -13.48 -6.57 7.02
CA ALA A 22 -14.78 -7.21 6.96
C ALA A 22 -14.75 -8.59 7.65
N PRO A 23 -15.90 -9.20 7.99
CA PRO A 23 -15.92 -10.62 8.36
C PRO A 23 -15.30 -11.44 7.21
N ASP A 24 -14.29 -12.25 7.53
CA ASP A 24 -13.43 -13.01 6.60
C ASP A 24 -12.44 -12.20 5.74
N LEU A 25 -12.31 -10.88 5.92
CA LEU A 25 -11.28 -10.08 5.25
C LEU A 25 -10.36 -9.40 6.28
N THR A 26 -9.21 -10.03 6.51
CA THR A 26 -8.10 -9.43 7.27
C THR A 26 -6.93 -9.20 6.35
N ILE A 27 -6.42 -7.97 6.35
CA ILE A 27 -5.24 -7.57 5.57
C ILE A 27 -4.07 -7.24 6.48
N LYS A 28 -2.86 -7.55 6.03
CA LYS A 28 -1.63 -7.09 6.66
C LYS A 28 -1.24 -5.71 6.13
N VAL A 29 -0.90 -4.81 7.03
CA VAL A 29 -0.34 -3.48 6.76
C VAL A 29 1.08 -3.45 7.33
N LEU A 30 2.04 -3.12 6.49
CA LEU A 30 3.44 -2.98 6.88
C LEU A 30 3.74 -1.51 7.14
N MET A 31 4.42 -1.22 8.24
CA MET A 31 4.99 0.10 8.52
C MET A 31 6.47 0.07 8.18
N LEU A 32 6.87 1.03 7.35
CA LEU A 32 8.24 1.22 6.90
C LEU A 32 8.99 2.15 7.86
N SER A 33 10.32 2.03 7.91
CA SER A 33 11.18 2.88 8.74
C SER A 33 10.99 4.39 8.50
N ASP A 34 10.58 4.75 7.30
CA ASP A 34 10.30 6.12 6.87
C ASP A 34 8.96 6.68 7.43
N GLY A 35 8.26 5.91 8.27
CA GLY A 35 6.94 6.26 8.79
C GLY A 35 5.79 6.02 7.81
N ASN A 36 6.12 5.69 6.56
CA ASN A 36 5.17 5.30 5.53
C ASN A 36 4.54 3.93 5.82
N ARG A 37 3.27 3.76 5.41
CA ARG A 37 2.54 2.49 5.52
C ARG A 37 2.31 1.94 4.13
N THR A 38 2.57 0.65 3.95
CA THR A 38 2.33 -0.04 2.69
C THR A 38 1.51 -1.30 2.92
N ILE A 39 0.62 -1.59 1.98
CA ILE A 39 -0.16 -2.83 1.96
C ILE A 39 0.53 -3.74 0.94
N PRO A 40 0.92 -4.96 1.32
CA PRO A 40 1.50 -5.92 0.37
C PRO A 40 0.54 -6.19 -0.78
N GLU A 41 1.07 -6.38 -1.99
CA GLU A 41 0.26 -6.62 -3.19
C GLU A 41 -0.69 -7.82 -3.02
N VAL A 42 -0.23 -8.89 -2.35
CA VAL A 42 -1.06 -10.07 -2.06
C VAL A 42 -2.29 -9.74 -1.22
N GLU A 43 -2.16 -8.85 -0.25
CA GLU A 43 -3.26 -8.42 0.62
C GLU A 43 -4.22 -7.50 -0.13
N MET A 44 -3.66 -6.61 -0.97
CA MET A 44 -4.42 -5.73 -1.85
C MET A 44 -5.24 -6.54 -2.87
N GLN A 45 -4.66 -7.59 -3.46
CA GLN A 45 -5.35 -8.51 -4.37
C GLN A 45 -6.50 -9.23 -3.67
N ARG A 46 -6.26 -9.81 -2.48
CA ARG A 46 -7.31 -10.45 -1.67
C ARG A 46 -8.46 -9.50 -1.33
N ALA A 47 -8.13 -8.26 -0.96
CA ALA A 47 -9.14 -7.24 -0.70
C ALA A 47 -9.94 -6.90 -1.96
N CYS A 48 -9.29 -6.81 -3.12
CA CYS A 48 -9.96 -6.57 -4.40
C CYS A 48 -10.87 -7.72 -4.80
N GLU A 49 -10.41 -8.97 -4.66
CA GLU A 49 -11.23 -10.17 -4.90
C GLU A 49 -12.45 -10.21 -3.99
N TRP A 50 -12.26 -9.94 -2.69
CA TRP A 50 -13.36 -9.90 -1.73
C TRP A 50 -14.38 -8.81 -2.06
N LEU A 51 -13.91 -7.64 -2.48
CA LEU A 51 -14.76 -6.53 -2.90
C LEU A 51 -15.42 -6.76 -4.27
N GLY A 52 -15.03 -7.82 -5.01
CA GLY A 52 -15.50 -8.09 -6.37
C GLY A 52 -15.07 -7.03 -7.39
N VAL A 53 -14.02 -6.27 -7.09
CA VAL A 53 -13.50 -5.17 -7.93
C VAL A 53 -12.14 -5.53 -8.49
N ASN A 54 -11.86 -5.09 -9.72
CA ASN A 54 -10.53 -5.27 -10.30
C ASN A 54 -9.55 -4.25 -9.70
N LEU A 55 -8.38 -4.74 -9.28
CA LEU A 55 -7.29 -3.91 -8.74
C LEU A 55 -6.89 -2.79 -9.71
N SER A 56 -6.95 -3.04 -11.02
CA SER A 56 -6.72 -2.06 -12.08
C SER A 56 -7.71 -0.89 -12.05
N THR A 57 -8.96 -1.13 -11.66
CA THR A 57 -10.00 -0.09 -11.55
C THR A 57 -9.73 0.81 -10.33
N LEU A 58 -9.32 0.21 -9.21
CA LEU A 58 -8.96 0.95 -7.98
C LEU A 58 -7.68 1.79 -8.16
N GLN A 59 -6.68 1.26 -8.84
CA GLN A 59 -5.46 2.02 -9.17
C GLN A 59 -5.77 3.21 -10.09
N ALA A 60 -6.64 3.03 -11.09
CA ALA A 60 -7.09 4.11 -11.96
C ALA A 60 -7.90 5.20 -11.20
N MET A 61 -8.70 4.80 -10.21
CA MET A 61 -9.44 5.72 -9.33
C MET A 61 -8.51 6.54 -8.42
N THR A 62 -7.45 5.93 -7.91
CA THR A 62 -6.45 6.62 -7.06
C THR A 62 -5.74 7.73 -7.84
N LEU A 63 -5.38 7.48 -9.10
CA LEU A 63 -4.78 8.47 -10.01
C LEU A 63 -5.75 9.61 -10.39
N THR A 64 -7.06 9.33 -10.47
CA THR A 64 -8.07 10.36 -10.76
C THR A 64 -8.36 11.25 -9.55
N ASN A 65 -8.32 10.72 -8.33
CA ASN A 65 -8.44 11.55 -7.12
C ASN A 65 -7.22 12.45 -6.87
N GLN A 66 -6.01 12.04 -7.26
CA GLN A 66 -4.84 12.92 -7.19
C GLN A 66 -4.88 14.09 -8.20
N ARG A 67 -5.59 13.97 -9.33
CA ARG A 67 -5.80 15.09 -10.26
C ARG A 67 -6.97 16.00 -9.87
N ARG A 68 -7.91 15.53 -9.05
CA ARG A 68 -9.06 16.34 -8.59
C ARG A 68 -8.80 17.06 -7.27
N GLY A 69 -7.76 16.68 -6.52
CA GLY A 69 -7.31 17.40 -5.32
C GLY A 69 -6.45 18.64 -5.58
N GLY A 70 -6.41 19.15 -6.82
CA GLY A 70 -5.59 20.28 -7.22
C GLY A 70 -6.32 21.35 -8.03
N ASP A 71 -7.66 21.37 -8.02
CA ASP A 71 -8.44 22.43 -8.65
C ASP A 71 -9.80 22.61 -7.94
N GLU A 72 -9.78 23.10 -6.71
CA GLU A 72 -10.89 23.94 -6.21
C GLU A 72 -10.44 24.72 -4.96
N PHE A 73 -10.40 26.04 -5.11
CA PHE A 73 -10.82 27.10 -4.17
C PHE A 73 -9.83 28.28 -4.04
N PHE A 74 -10.11 29.30 -4.88
CA PHE A 74 -9.85 30.76 -4.81
C PHE A 74 -8.43 31.31 -4.69
#